data_AF-A0A2L0FAQ5-F1
#
_entry.id   AF-A0A2L0FAQ5-F1
#
_cell.length_a   1.000
_cell.length_b   1.000
_cell.length_c   1.000
_cell.angle_alpha   90.00
_cell.angle_beta   90.00
_cell.angle_gamma   90.00
#
_symmetry.space_group_name_H-M   'P 1'
#
loop_
_entity.id
_entity.type
_entity.pdbx_description
1 polymer ?
#
loop_
_entity_poly.entity_id
_entity_poly.type
_entity_poly.pdbx_seq_one_letter_code
_entity_poly.pdbx_strand_id
1 'polypeptide(L)'
;MRIVVEVREDAFRTPKTPQQVADEMRQAAAAFWVARGDVAPEAVNYIAAPSQPEREETLKDLLLSMPDVGEDADFERPVDYGRPTVEFD
;
A
#
# COMPACT_ATOMS: atom_id res chain seq x y z
N MET A 1 44.63 8.67 5.72
CA MET A 1 43.66 7.95 4.87
C MET A 1 42.70 8.99 4.30
N ARG A 2 42.58 9.10 2.96
CA ARG A 2 41.72 10.10 2.30
C ARG A 2 40.60 9.35 1.58
N ILE A 3 39.36 9.60 1.96
CA ILE A 3 38.17 9.06 1.29
C ILE A 3 37.68 10.15 0.34
N VAL A 4 37.61 9.83 -0.95
CA VAL A 4 37.02 10.71 -1.98
C VAL A 4 35.67 10.13 -2.31
N VAL A 5 34.60 10.90 -2.07
CA VAL A 5 33.23 10.53 -2.42
C VAL A 5 32.84 11.36 -3.64
N GLU A 6 32.66 10.71 -4.78
CA GLU A 6 32.13 11.36 -5.98
C GLU A 6 30.62 11.47 -5.85
N VAL A 7 30.12 12.69 -5.69
CA VAL A 7 28.69 12.95 -5.64
C VAL A 7 28.21 13.36 -7.02
N ARG A 8 27.28 12.57 -7.56
CA ARG A 8 26.63 12.80 -8.85
C ARG A 8 25.72 14.03 -8.78
N GLU A 9 26.02 15.08 -9.54
CA GLU A 9 25.22 16.33 -9.56
C GLU A 9 23.78 16.12 -10.05
N ASP A 10 23.56 15.16 -10.94
CA ASP A 10 22.24 14.82 -11.49
C ASP A 10 21.30 14.19 -10.45
N ALA A 11 21.86 13.62 -9.37
CA ALA A 11 21.09 13.03 -8.28
C ALA A 11 20.26 14.05 -7.48
N PHE A 12 20.61 15.35 -7.55
CA PHE A 12 19.89 16.41 -6.82
C PHE A 12 18.93 17.22 -7.69
N ARG A 13 19.06 17.16 -9.02
CA ARG A 13 18.22 17.95 -9.95
C ARG A 13 16.91 17.26 -10.32
N THR A 14 16.86 15.94 -10.19
CA THR A 14 15.68 15.15 -10.52
C THR A 14 14.88 14.90 -9.24
N PRO A 15 13.61 15.32 -9.15
CA PRO A 15 12.78 15.02 -8.00
C PRO A 15 12.63 13.50 -7.88
N LYS A 16 12.89 12.97 -6.68
CA LYS A 16 12.74 11.54 -6.40
C LYS A 16 11.27 11.15 -6.38
N THR A 17 10.96 9.95 -6.86
CA THR A 17 9.61 9.41 -6.72
C THR A 17 9.32 9.06 -5.24
N PRO A 18 8.04 9.01 -4.82
CA PRO A 18 7.69 8.57 -3.47
C PRO A 18 8.29 7.21 -3.10
N GLN A 19 8.29 6.24 -4.03
CA GLN A 19 8.97 4.94 -3.83
C GLN A 19 10.47 5.10 -3.55
N GLN A 20 11.18 5.91 -4.34
CA GLN A 20 12.61 6.11 -4.16
C GLN A 20 12.93 6.72 -2.79
N VAL A 21 12.12 7.69 -2.33
CA VAL A 21 12.27 8.27 -1.00
C VAL A 21 12.02 7.22 0.09
N ALA A 22 10.97 6.41 -0.06
CA ALA A 22 10.64 5.36 0.90
C ALA A 22 11.77 4.31 1.03
N ASP A 23 12.34 3.88 -0.10
CA ASP A 23 13.42 2.90 -0.11
C ASP A 23 14.70 3.45 0.51
N GLU A 24 15.07 4.71 0.22
CA GLU A 24 16.23 5.35 0.85
C GLU A 24 16.05 5.51 2.36
N MET A 25 14.86 5.91 2.81
CA MET A 25 14.55 6.02 4.24
C MET A 25 14.65 4.66 4.94
N ARG A 26 14.19 3.59 4.27
CA ARG A 26 14.28 2.23 4.81
C ARG A 26 15.73 1.75 4.93
N GLN A 27 16.57 2.01 3.92
CA GLN A 27 18.00 1.72 3.97
C GLN A 27 18.71 2.50 5.08
N ALA A 28 18.40 3.78 5.24
CA ALA A 28 18.94 4.61 6.31
C ALA A 28 18.52 4.09 7.70
N ALA A 29 17.25 3.72 7.87
CA ALA A 29 16.74 3.15 9.11
C ALA A 29 17.39 1.81 9.45
N ALA A 30 17.59 0.93 8.45
CA ALA A 30 18.27 -0.35 8.65
C ALA A 30 19.70 -0.16 9.16
N ALA A 31 20.46 0.75 8.53
CA ALA A 31 21.81 1.08 8.98
C ALA A 31 21.82 1.69 10.39
N PHE A 32 20.87 2.55 10.70
CA PHE A 32 20.73 3.17 12.01
C PHE A 32 20.45 2.15 13.12
N TRP A 33 19.47 1.24 12.91
CA TRP A 33 19.11 0.24 13.92
C TRP A 33 20.23 -0.77 14.19
N VAL A 34 21.01 -1.11 13.16
CA VAL A 34 22.19 -1.96 13.35
C VAL A 34 23.32 -1.22 14.06
N ALA A 35 23.59 0.04 13.71
CA ALA A 35 24.58 0.84 14.42
C ALA A 35 24.21 1.03 15.90
N ARG A 36 22.91 1.09 16.21
CA ARG A 36 22.39 1.19 17.57
C ARG A 36 22.37 -0.16 18.32
N GLY A 37 22.47 -1.28 17.61
CA GLY A 37 22.39 -2.63 18.19
C GLY A 37 20.98 -3.12 18.48
N ASP A 38 19.94 -2.41 18.00
CA ASP A 38 18.54 -2.84 18.13
C ASP A 38 18.23 -4.03 17.20
N VAL A 39 19.01 -4.18 16.13
CA VAL A 39 18.87 -5.23 15.11
C VAL A 39 20.23 -5.87 14.84
N ALA A 40 20.25 -7.19 14.66
CA ALA A 40 21.44 -7.94 14.32
C ALA A 40 21.90 -7.62 12.86
N PRO A 41 23.22 -7.58 12.56
CA PRO A 41 23.73 -7.22 11.23
C PRO A 41 23.18 -8.08 10.09
N GLU A 42 22.81 -9.33 10.37
CA GLU A 42 22.28 -10.27 9.39
C GLU A 42 20.88 -9.87 8.90
N ALA A 43 20.14 -9.12 9.71
CA ALA A 43 18.78 -8.66 9.39
C ALA A 43 18.74 -7.37 8.56
N VAL A 44 19.88 -6.71 8.29
CA VAL A 44 19.94 -5.48 7.48
C VAL A 44 19.32 -5.69 6.10
N ASN A 45 19.67 -6.79 5.43
CA ASN A 45 19.21 -7.04 4.07
C ASN A 45 17.69 -7.26 4.00
N TYR A 46 17.10 -7.81 5.06
CA TYR A 46 15.65 -7.99 5.15
C TYR A 46 14.94 -6.65 5.36
N ILE A 47 15.47 -5.80 6.23
CA ILE A 47 14.88 -4.47 6.50
C ILE A 47 15.10 -3.55 5.31
N ALA A 48 16.28 -3.53 4.71
CA ALA A 48 16.62 -2.67 3.58
C ALA A 48 16.00 -3.12 2.25
N ALA A 49 15.37 -4.31 2.22
CA ALA A 49 14.73 -4.80 1.02
C ALA A 49 13.62 -3.82 0.58
N PRO A 50 13.50 -3.56 -0.75
CA PRO A 50 12.34 -2.87 -1.26
C PRO A 50 11.11 -3.69 -0.89
N SER A 51 10.12 -3.07 -0.25
CA SER A 51 8.79 -3.66 -0.14
C SER A 51 8.36 -3.99 -1.55
N GLN A 52 8.12 -5.27 -1.84
CA GLN A 52 7.37 -5.62 -3.04
C GLN A 52 6.11 -4.74 -3.03
N PRO A 53 5.68 -4.19 -4.17
CA PRO A 53 4.42 -3.47 -4.19
C PRO A 53 3.38 -4.45 -3.65
N GLU A 54 2.95 -4.23 -2.41
CA GLU A 54 1.74 -4.86 -1.93
C GLU A 54 0.72 -4.43 -2.97
N ARG A 55 0.06 -5.40 -3.61
CA ARG A 55 -1.15 -5.07 -4.35
C ARG A 55 -1.96 -4.27 -3.36
N GLU A 56 -2.16 -2.99 -3.65
CA GLU A 56 -3.11 -2.16 -2.92
C GLU A 56 -4.46 -2.82 -3.19
N GLU A 57 -4.81 -3.83 -2.39
CA GLU A 57 -6.13 -4.42 -2.40
C GLU A 57 -7.05 -3.29 -2.01
N THR A 58 -7.75 -2.77 -3.02
CA THR A 58 -8.62 -1.63 -2.79
C THR A 58 -9.74 -2.09 -1.87
N LEU A 59 -10.37 -1.15 -1.16
CA LEU A 59 -11.57 -1.46 -0.37
C LEU A 59 -12.62 -2.22 -1.21
N LYS A 60 -12.67 -1.95 -2.52
CA LYS A 60 -13.52 -2.66 -3.48
C LYS A 60 -13.12 -4.13 -3.64
N ASP A 61 -11.83 -4.46 -3.71
CA ASP A 61 -11.35 -5.83 -3.83
C ASP A 61 -11.65 -6.63 -2.56
N LEU A 62 -11.52 -5.99 -1.39
CA LEU A 62 -11.95 -6.58 -0.10
C LEU A 62 -13.45 -6.86 -0.09
N LEU A 63 -14.28 -5.90 -0.53
CA LEU A 63 -15.74 -6.08 -0.58
C LEU A 63 -16.18 -7.16 -1.57
N LEU A 64 -15.47 -7.34 -2.70
CA LEU A 64 -15.74 -8.40 -3.68
C LEU A 64 -15.28 -9.78 -3.18
N SER A 65 -14.31 -9.83 -2.26
CA SER A 65 -13.84 -11.08 -1.66
C SER A 65 -14.72 -11.58 -0.52
N MET A 66 -15.62 -10.72 0.00
CA MET A 66 -16.56 -11.13 1.03
C MET A 66 -17.55 -12.14 0.43
N PRO A 67 -17.83 -13.25 1.13
CA PRO A 67 -18.92 -14.13 0.73
C PRO A 67 -20.20 -13.30 0.66
N ASP A 68 -21.06 -13.58 -0.31
CA ASP A 68 -22.36 -12.94 -0.48
C ASP A 68 -23.27 -13.34 0.69
N VAL A 69 -23.03 -12.74 1.85
CA VAL A 69 -23.76 -12.96 3.11
C VAL A 69 -25.01 -12.10 3.09
N GLY A 70 -25.88 -12.43 2.15
CA GLY A 70 -27.18 -11.87 1.96
C GLY A 70 -28.03 -12.92 1.27
N GLU A 71 -28.35 -14.00 1.98
CA GLU A 71 -29.47 -14.83 1.57
C GLU A 71 -30.73 -13.97 1.69
N ASP A 72 -31.01 -13.22 0.63
CA ASP A 72 -32.30 -12.62 0.30
C ASP A 72 -33.42 -13.70 0.21
N ALA A 73 -33.06 -14.97 0.42
CA ALA A 73 -33.93 -16.12 0.58
C ALA A 73 -34.73 -16.11 1.90
N ASP A 74 -34.20 -15.48 2.96
CA ASP A 74 -34.86 -15.45 4.27
C ASP A 74 -35.88 -14.30 4.43
N PHE A 75 -35.88 -13.33 3.51
CA PHE A 75 -36.80 -12.21 3.54
C PHE A 75 -37.97 -12.46 2.58
N GLU A 76 -39.17 -12.64 3.14
CA GLU A 76 -40.40 -12.56 2.34
C GLU A 76 -40.48 -11.15 1.71
N ARG A 77 -40.32 -11.07 0.39
CA ARG A 77 -40.54 -9.82 -0.34
C ARG A 77 -42.02 -9.44 -0.19
N PRO A 78 -42.36 -8.26 0.35
CA PRO A 78 -43.73 -7.78 0.35
C PRO A 78 -44.29 -7.83 -1.07
N VAL A 79 -45.55 -8.24 -1.22
CA VAL A 79 -46.23 -8.27 -2.52
C VAL A 79 -46.16 -6.87 -3.13
N ASP A 80 -45.46 -6.76 -4.26
CA ASP A 80 -45.41 -5.53 -5.02
C ASP A 80 -46.77 -5.33 -5.70
N TYR A 81 -47.57 -4.43 -5.15
CA TYR A 81 -48.89 -4.07 -5.71
C TYR A 81 -48.79 -3.14 -6.94
N GLY A 82 -47.57 -2.87 -7.42
CA GLY A 82 -47.33 -1.91 -8.50
C GLY A 82 -47.57 -0.49 -8.00
N ARG A 83 -46.58 0.38 -8.18
CA ARG A 83 -46.84 1.82 -8.06
C ARG A 83 -47.59 2.26 -9.32
N PRO A 84 -48.69 3.01 -9.23
CA PRO A 84 -49.30 3.59 -10.41
C PRO A 84 -48.26 4.48 -11.10
N THR A 85 -47.99 4.19 -12.37
CA THR A 85 -47.19 5.05 -13.22
C THR A 85 -47.92 6.38 -13.32
N VAL A 86 -47.35 7.42 -12.72
CA VAL A 86 -47.82 8.79 -12.95
C VAL A 86 -47.12 9.27 -14.20
N GLU A 87 -47.85 9.31 -15.32
CA GLU A 87 -47.42 10.04 -16.51
C GLU A 87 -47.52 11.53 -16.18
N PHE A 88 -46.39 12.23 -16.20
CA PHE A 88 -46.36 13.68 -16.13
C PHE A 88 -46.42 14.21 -17.58
N ASP A 89 -47.44 15.01 -17.88
CA ASP A 89 -47.58 15.81 -19.11
C ASP A 89 -46.75 17.10 -19.01
#